data_AF-A0A850A255-F1
#
_entry.id   AF-A0A850A255-F1
#
_cell.length_a   1.000
_cell.length_b   1.000
_cell.length_c   1.000
_cell.angle_alpha   90.00
_cell.angle_beta   90.00
_cell.angle_gamma   90.00
#
_symmetry.space_group_name_H-M   'P 1'
#
loop_
_entity.id
_entity.type
_entity.pdbx_description
1 polymer ?
#
loop_
_entity_poly.entity_id
_entity_poly.type
_entity_poly.pdbx_seq_one_letter_code
_entity_poly.pdbx_strand_id
1 'polypeptide(L)'
;MITLSPMLLLLALLGLIYAAIFHFWRGKGWGDLALTLLAAGLGMALGQMAGAFFDLDLPRIGQTRVVEGSVAAWLLMFAAAWLKG
;
A
#
# COMPACT_ATOMS: atom_id res chain seq x y z
N MET A 1 23.09 -7.15 -12.73
CA MET A 1 22.66 -6.12 -11.77
C MET A 1 21.14 -6.12 -11.77
N ILE A 2 20.47 -6.37 -10.64
CA ILE A 2 19.01 -6.31 -10.58
C ILE A 2 18.63 -4.82 -10.51
N THR A 3 18.20 -4.24 -11.63
CA THR A 3 17.67 -2.88 -11.66
C THR A 3 16.21 -2.94 -11.25
N LEU A 4 15.91 -2.58 -9.99
CA LEU A 4 14.53 -2.40 -9.56
C LEU A 4 13.88 -1.30 -10.39
N SER A 5 12.67 -1.54 -10.89
CA SER A 5 11.95 -0.51 -11.62
C SER A 5 11.63 0.65 -10.67
N PRO A 6 11.73 1.92 -11.13
CA PRO A 6 11.37 3.08 -10.30
C PRO A 6 9.95 3.00 -9.75
N MET A 7 9.04 2.39 -10.52
CA MET A 7 7.66 2.13 -10.11
C MET A 7 7.60 1.23 -8.87
N LEU A 8 8.27 0.07 -8.91
CA LEU A 8 8.27 -0.89 -7.79
C LEU A 8 8.93 -0.28 -6.56
N LEU A 9 10.00 0.50 -6.74
CA LEU A 9 10.67 1.18 -5.63
C LEU A 9 9.72 2.19 -4.97
N LEU A 10 9.04 3.04 -5.75
CA LEU A 10 8.10 4.02 -5.21
C LEU A 10 6.90 3.34 -4.52
N LEU A 11 6.38 2.27 -5.12
CA LEU A 11 5.26 1.51 -4.57
C LEU A 11 5.62 0.86 -3.23
N ALA A 12 6.81 0.24 -3.14
CA ALA A 12 7.33 -0.32 -1.91
C ALA A 12 7.60 0.75 -0.85
N LEU A 13 8.23 1.87 -1.22
CA LEU A 13 8.50 2.98 -0.29
C LEU A 13 7.22 3.57 0.29
N LEU A 14 6.21 3.84 -0.55
CA LEU A 14 4.91 4.34 -0.08
C LEU A 14 4.21 3.31 0.83
N GLY A 15 4.20 2.03 0.43
CA GLY A 15 3.65 0.96 1.26
C GLY A 15 4.32 0.88 2.63
N LEU A 16 5.66 0.98 2.69
CA LEU A 16 6.43 1.00 3.94
C LEU A 16 6.09 2.22 4.80
N ILE A 17 6.02 3.41 4.20
CA ILE A 17 5.68 4.66 4.91
C ILE A 17 4.27 4.56 5.49
N TYR A 18 3.29 4.12 4.70
CA TYR A 18 1.91 3.98 5.16
C TYR A 18 1.76 2.92 6.25
N ALA A 19 2.40 1.76 6.09
CA ALA A 19 2.42 0.72 7.11
C ALA A 19 3.05 1.22 8.41
N ALA A 20 4.17 1.95 8.33
CA ALA A 20 4.82 2.52 9.50
C ALA A 20 3.92 3.53 10.22
N ILE A 21 3.31 4.47 9.49
CA ILE A 21 2.37 5.46 10.05
C ILE A 21 1.19 4.75 10.72
N PHE A 22 0.58 3.78 10.03
CA PHE A 22 -0.55 3.03 10.56
C PHE A 22 -0.18 2.21 11.79
N HIS A 23 0.98 1.55 11.76
CA HIS A 23 1.48 0.76 12.87
C HIS A 23 1.80 1.63 14.09
N PHE A 24 2.42 2.80 13.92
CA PHE A 24 2.62 3.75 15.02
C PHE A 24 1.31 4.22 15.66
N TRP A 25 0.25 4.35 14.86
CA TRP A 25 -1.04 4.80 15.36
C TRP A 25 -1.86 3.70 16.04
N ARG A 26 -1.83 2.46 15.52
CA ARG A 26 -2.78 1.39 15.93
C ARG A 26 -2.12 0.03 16.26
N GLY A 27 -0.85 -0.16 15.93
CA GLY A 27 -0.12 -1.40 16.15
C GLY A 27 0.21 -1.63 17.62
N LYS A 28 0.18 -2.91 18.06
CA LYS A 28 0.44 -3.28 19.46
C LYS A 28 1.64 -4.22 19.64
N GLY A 29 2.19 -4.76 18.55
CA GLY A 29 3.41 -5.58 18.60
C GLY A 29 3.92 -6.00 17.21
N TRP A 30 5.05 -6.70 17.16
CA TRP A 30 5.73 -7.06 15.92
C TRP A 30 4.86 -7.85 14.92
N GLY A 31 3.94 -8.68 15.39
CA GLY A 31 2.96 -9.37 14.53
C GLY A 31 2.03 -8.41 13.79
N ASP A 32 1.66 -7.28 14.41
CA ASP A 32 0.90 -6.22 13.75
C ASP A 32 1.71 -5.52 12.68
N LEU A 33 3.01 -5.37 12.88
CA LEU A 33 3.89 -4.75 11.89
C LEU A 33 3.91 -5.59 10.61
N ALA A 34 4.11 -6.90 10.73
CA ALA A 34 4.10 -7.80 9.58
C ALA A 34 2.74 -7.78 8.85
N LEU A 35 1.63 -7.84 9.61
CA LEU A 35 0.28 -7.80 9.03
C LEU A 35 -0.01 -6.47 8.30
N THR A 36 0.36 -5.34 8.91
CA THR A 36 0.15 -4.00 8.31
C THR A 36 1.04 -3.78 7.08
N LEU A 37 2.29 -4.26 7.10
CA LEU A 37 3.17 -4.25 5.93
C LEU A 37 2.60 -5.04 4.76
N LEU A 38 2.12 -6.27 5.02
CA LEU A 38 1.49 -7.11 4.00
C LEU A 38 0.22 -6.45 3.47
N ALA A 39 -0.64 -5.92 4.34
CA ALA A 39 -1.87 -5.25 3.94
C ALA A 39 -1.60 -3.99 3.09
N ALA A 40 -0.62 -3.18 3.48
CA ALA A 40 -0.21 -2.01 2.71
C ALA A 40 0.34 -2.41 1.34
N GLY A 41 1.25 -3.40 1.28
CA GLY A 41 1.83 -3.87 0.02
C GLY A 41 0.78 -4.44 -0.94
N LEU A 42 -0.13 -5.28 -0.42
CA LEU A 42 -1.25 -5.83 -1.19
C LEU A 42 -2.20 -4.73 -1.67
N GLY A 43 -2.54 -3.76 -0.82
CA GLY A 43 -3.42 -2.66 -1.23
C GLY A 43 -2.77 -1.75 -2.25
N MET A 44 -1.48 -1.46 -2.14
CA MET A 44 -0.75 -0.72 -3.17
C MET A 44 -0.81 -1.46 -4.52
N ALA A 45 -0.57 -2.77 -4.53
CA ALA A 45 -0.63 -3.59 -5.74
C ALA A 45 -2.05 -3.65 -6.34
N LEU A 46 -3.06 -3.92 -5.50
CA LEU A 46 -4.47 -3.97 -5.91
C LEU A 46 -4.95 -2.62 -6.44
N GLY A 47 -4.52 -1.50 -5.84
CA GLY A 47 -4.84 -0.16 -6.33
C GLY A 47 -4.25 0.11 -7.72
N GLN A 48 -3.05 -0.41 -8.04
CA GLN A 48 -2.51 -0.30 -9.42
C GLN A 48 -3.40 -1.06 -10.41
N MET A 49 -3.79 -2.29 -10.06
CA MET A 49 -4.61 -3.15 -10.91
C MET A 49 -6.00 -2.57 -11.10
N ALA A 50 -6.64 -2.11 -10.02
CA ALA A 50 -7.96 -1.50 -10.04
C ALA A 50 -7.95 -0.21 -10.86
N GLY A 51 -7.00 0.70 -10.63
CA GLY A 51 -6.90 1.93 -11.41
C GLY A 51 -6.65 1.69 -12.89
N ALA A 52 -5.90 0.63 -13.24
CA ALA A 52 -5.71 0.22 -14.64
C ALA A 52 -6.97 -0.41 -15.25
N PHE A 53 -7.71 -1.20 -14.47
CA PHE A 53 -8.92 -1.89 -14.94
C PHE A 53 -10.10 -0.94 -15.14
N PHE A 54 -10.29 0.01 -14.22
CA PHE A 54 -11.37 1.00 -14.25
C PHE A 54 -11.02 2.26 -15.06
N ASP A 55 -9.84 2.30 -15.67
CA ASP A 55 -9.30 3.45 -16.42
C ASP A 55 -9.44 4.78 -15.65
N LEU A 56 -9.08 4.73 -14.36
CA LEU A 56 -9.14 5.91 -13.51
C LEU A 56 -8.01 6.86 -13.90
N ASP A 57 -8.37 8.10 -14.27
CA ASP A 57 -7.41 9.17 -14.59
C ASP A 57 -7.09 10.01 -13.34
N LEU A 58 -6.73 9.33 -12.26
CA LEU A 58 -6.25 9.97 -11.05
C LEU A 58 -4.75 10.32 -11.15
N PRO A 59 -4.25 11.23 -10.30
CA PRO A 59 -2.83 11.59 -10.28
C PRO A 59 -1.89 10.39 -10.17
N ARG A 60 -0.96 10.31 -11.13
CA ARG A 60 0.10 9.31 -11.22
C ARG A 60 1.47 9.95 -11.17
N ILE A 61 2.44 9.28 -10.55
CA ILE A 61 3.86 9.66 -10.60
C ILE A 61 4.58 8.65 -11.48
N GLY A 62 4.98 9.09 -12.68
CA GLY A 62 5.45 8.18 -13.72
C GLY A 62 4.37 7.17 -14.08
N GLN A 63 4.65 5.89 -13.87
CA GLN A 63 3.71 4.78 -14.10
C GLN A 63 2.92 4.38 -12.84
N THR A 64 3.25 4.96 -11.68
CA THR A 64 2.64 4.60 -10.40
C THR A 64 1.35 5.38 -10.18
N ARG A 65 0.23 4.69 -10.08
CA ARG A 65 -1.09 5.21 -9.69
C ARG A 65 -1.13 5.46 -8.18
N VAL A 66 -0.64 6.62 -7.77
CA VAL A 66 -0.35 6.91 -6.36
C VAL A 66 -1.63 6.98 -5.54
N VAL A 67 -2.67 7.62 -6.07
CA VAL A 67 -3.91 7.85 -5.32
C VAL A 67 -4.66 6.54 -5.08
N GLU A 68 -4.88 5.75 -6.12
CA GLU A 68 -5.57 4.46 -6.06
C GLU A 68 -4.81 3.47 -5.17
N GLY A 69 -3.48 3.39 -5.35
CA GLY A 69 -2.61 2.59 -4.49
C GLY A 69 -2.72 2.97 -3.03
N SER A 70 -2.68 4.27 -2.73
CA SER A 70 -2.78 4.79 -1.36
C SER A 70 -4.14 4.46 -0.75
N VAL A 71 -5.24 4.77 -1.44
CA VAL A 71 -6.59 4.48 -0.96
C VAL A 71 -6.76 2.99 -0.68
N ALA A 72 -6.38 2.13 -1.62
CA ALA A 72 -6.46 0.69 -1.45
C ALA A 72 -5.58 0.18 -0.30
N ALA A 73 -4.34 0.68 -0.15
CA ALA A 73 -3.45 0.35 0.96
C ALA A 73 -4.06 0.68 2.32
N TRP A 74 -4.58 1.90 2.48
CA TRP A 74 -5.22 2.31 3.74
C TRP A 74 -6.47 1.49 4.03
N LEU A 75 -7.34 1.27 3.06
CA LEU A 75 -8.53 0.42 3.22
C LEU A 75 -8.17 -1.00 3.67
N LEU A 76 -7.16 -1.61 3.06
CA LEU A 76 -6.71 -2.96 3.42
C LEU A 76 -6.06 -3.02 4.80
N MET A 77 -5.27 -2.02 5.19
CA MET A 77 -4.72 -1.94 6.55
C MET A 77 -5.83 -1.80 7.61
N PHE A 78 -6.84 -0.95 7.35
CA PHE A 78 -8.00 -0.83 8.22
C PHE A 78 -8.81 -2.13 8.29
N ALA A 79 -9.04 -2.78 7.15
CA ALA A 79 -9.74 -4.06 7.09
C ALA A 79 -8.98 -5.14 7.86
N ALA A 80 -7.66 -5.26 7.67
CA ALA A 80 -6.82 -6.20 8.40
C ALA A 80 -6.84 -5.93 9.92
N ALA A 81 -6.77 -4.66 10.33
CA ALA A 81 -6.86 -4.29 11.73
C ALA A 81 -8.25 -4.54 12.32
N TRP A 82 -9.31 -4.43 11.52
CA TRP A 82 -10.69 -4.73 11.94
C TRP A 82 -10.94 -6.24 12.05
N LEU A 83 -10.41 -7.05 11.12
CA LEU A 83 -10.51 -8.51 11.15
C LEU A 83 -9.68 -9.15 12.26
N LYS A 84 -8.57 -8.50 12.63
CA LYS A 84 -7.81 -8.86 13.83
C LYS A 84 -8.52 -8.45 15.13
N GLY A 85 -9.41 -7.44 15.04
CA GLY A 85 -10.10 -6.77 16.13
C GLY A 85 -10.72 -7.70 17.16
#